data_AF-A0A526XS46-F1
#
_entry.id   AF-A0A526XS46-F1
#
_cell.length_a   1.000
_cell.length_b   1.000
_cell.length_c   1.000
_cell.angle_alpha   90.00
_cell.angle_beta   90.00
_cell.angle_gamma   90.00
#
_symmetry.space_group_name_H-M   'P 1'
#
loop_
_entity.id
_entity.type
_entity.pdbx_description
1 polymer ?
#
loop_
_entity_poly.entity_id
_entity_poly.type
_entity_poly.pdbx_seq_one_letter_code
_entity_poly.pdbx_strand_id
1 'polypeptide(L)'
;RTGQIRKANVTEATLKTMICSRLEIMVAKDCPGLEVDLRAYPSFAAAAQAGFKIKDGEIELTGTTPATFTVSPGLAESINMLRVFYKWPVMTDFMARS
;
A
#
# COMPACT_ATOMS: atom_id res chain seq x y z
N ARG A 1 -14.04 -5.02 6.98
CA ARG A 1 -14.47 -6.40 6.61
C ARG A 1 -14.02 -6.65 5.17
N THR A 2 -13.04 -7.51 4.94
CA THR A 2 -12.31 -7.69 3.66
C THR A 2 -13.11 -8.37 2.53
N GLY A 3 -14.37 -8.73 2.75
CA GLY A 3 -15.22 -9.45 1.78
C GLY A 3 -16.07 -8.58 0.84
N GLN A 4 -16.01 -7.25 0.92
CA GLN A 4 -16.82 -6.38 0.04
C GLN A 4 -16.16 -6.06 -1.30
N ILE A 5 -14.87 -6.36 -1.45
CA ILE A 5 -14.10 -5.92 -2.61
C ILE A 5 -13.91 -7.10 -3.57
N ARG A 6 -14.68 -7.13 -4.67
CA ARG A 6 -14.59 -8.17 -5.71
C ARG A 6 -13.46 -7.84 -6.68
N LYS A 7 -12.62 -8.83 -7.01
CA LYS A 7 -11.48 -8.72 -7.95
C LYS A 7 -11.78 -7.95 -9.24
N ALA A 8 -13.01 -8.08 -9.76
CA ALA A 8 -13.45 -7.39 -10.98
C ALA A 8 -13.46 -5.85 -10.89
N ASN A 9 -13.53 -5.27 -9.68
CA ASN A 9 -13.66 -3.82 -9.49
C ASN A 9 -12.46 -3.20 -8.73
N VAL A 10 -11.35 -3.94 -8.57
CA VAL A 10 -10.15 -3.43 -7.88
C VAL A 10 -9.07 -3.10 -8.88
N THR A 11 -9.03 -1.84 -9.27
CA THR A 11 -7.83 -1.26 -9.86
C THR A 11 -7.07 -0.52 -8.77
N GLU A 12 -5.79 -0.25 -9.00
CA GLU A 12 -4.99 0.59 -8.11
C GLU A 12 -5.65 1.96 -7.89
N ALA A 13 -6.21 2.57 -8.94
CA ALA A 13 -6.89 3.87 -8.85
C ALA A 13 -8.14 3.82 -7.96
N THR A 14 -8.99 2.80 -8.14
CA THR A 14 -10.19 2.62 -7.31
C THR A 14 -9.80 2.36 -5.84
N LEU A 15 -8.76 1.56 -5.61
CA LEU A 15 -8.29 1.24 -4.27
C LEU A 15 -7.69 2.48 -3.57
N LYS A 16 -6.87 3.27 -4.26
CA LYS A 16 -6.36 4.54 -3.76
C LYS A 16 -7.49 5.50 -3.38
N THR A 17 -8.51 5.64 -4.23
CA THR A 17 -9.68 6.50 -3.96
C THR A 17 -10.43 6.05 -2.70
N MET A 18 -10.64 4.74 -2.52
CA MET A 18 -11.30 4.19 -1.34
C MET A 18 -10.49 4.37 -0.05
N ILE A 19 -9.17 4.31 -0.15
CA ILE A 19 -8.26 4.54 0.98
C ILE A 19 -8.24 6.03 1.32
N CYS A 20 -8.11 6.90 0.32
CA CYS A 20 -8.10 8.34 0.48
C CYS A 20 -9.35 8.86 1.16
N SER A 21 -10.53 8.47 0.68
CA SER A 21 -11.82 8.84 1.29
C SER A 21 -11.97 8.41 2.77
N ARG A 22 -11.19 7.43 3.24
CA ARG A 22 -11.16 7.01 4.64
C ARG A 22 -10.07 7.69 5.47
N LEU A 23 -9.03 8.20 4.81
CA LEU A 23 -7.87 8.81 5.45
C LEU A 23 -7.87 10.34 5.36
N GLU A 24 -8.90 10.98 4.77
CA GLU A 24 -8.97 12.43 4.48
C GLU A 24 -8.61 13.36 5.66
N ILE A 25 -8.71 12.88 6.90
CA ILE A 25 -8.32 13.65 8.10
C ILE A 25 -6.79 13.74 8.26
N MET A 26 -6.04 12.73 7.81
CA MET A 26 -4.60 12.61 8.03
C MET A 26 -3.75 12.84 6.78
N VAL A 27 -4.29 12.62 5.58
CA VAL A 27 -3.56 12.79 4.31
C VAL A 27 -4.02 14.02 3.55
N ALA A 28 -3.09 14.65 2.83
CA ALA A 28 -3.41 15.74 1.92
C ALA A 28 -4.46 15.29 0.87
N LYS A 29 -5.26 16.25 0.39
CA LYS A 29 -6.24 16.04 -0.68
C LYS A 29 -5.60 15.27 -1.84
N ASP A 30 -6.28 14.23 -2.32
CA ASP A 30 -5.82 13.31 -3.38
C ASP A 30 -4.68 12.33 -3.00
N CYS A 31 -4.26 12.29 -1.72
CA CYS A 31 -3.19 11.44 -1.19
C CYS A 31 -1.92 11.37 -2.06
N PRO A 32 -1.27 12.50 -2.35
CA PRO A 32 -0.01 12.50 -3.09
C PRO A 32 1.02 11.63 -2.36
N GLY A 33 1.68 10.73 -3.09
CA GLY A 33 2.68 9.81 -2.53
C GLY A 33 2.11 8.57 -1.83
N LEU A 34 0.83 8.24 -2.06
CA LEU A 34 0.24 6.98 -1.61
C LEU A 34 0.62 5.81 -2.54
N GLU A 35 1.32 4.84 -1.98
CA GLU A 35 1.70 3.59 -2.64
C GLU A 35 0.89 2.43 -2.05
N VAL A 36 0.36 1.56 -2.90
CA VAL A 36 -0.55 0.49 -2.48
C VAL A 36 -0.10 -0.84 -3.07
N ASP A 37 -0.03 -1.87 -2.23
CA ASP A 37 0.29 -3.23 -2.63
C ASP A 37 -0.79 -4.18 -2.10
N LEU A 38 -1.50 -4.86 -3.00
CA LEU A 38 -2.54 -5.82 -2.69
C LEU A 38 -2.21 -7.15 -3.36
N ARG A 39 -1.98 -8.19 -2.58
CA ARG A 39 -1.59 -9.52 -3.10
C ARG A 39 -2.29 -10.65 -2.40
N ALA A 40 -2.48 -11.74 -3.14
CA ALA A 40 -2.82 -13.04 -2.58
C ALA A 40 -1.59 -13.82 -2.15
N TYR A 41 -1.70 -14.53 -1.03
CA TYR A 41 -0.69 -15.45 -0.53
C TYR A 41 -1.28 -16.85 -0.31
N PRO A 42 -0.49 -17.91 -0.51
CA PRO A 42 -0.95 -19.29 -0.29
C PRO A 42 -1.06 -19.65 1.20
N SER A 43 -0.35 -18.95 2.08
CA SER A 43 -0.37 -19.18 3.53
C SER A 43 0.00 -17.92 4.31
N PHE A 44 -0.36 -17.89 5.61
CA PHE A 44 0.07 -16.81 6.50
C PHE A 44 1.59 -16.75 6.70
N ALA A 45 2.27 -17.91 6.67
CA ALA A 45 3.73 -17.96 6.74
C ALA A 45 4.38 -17.32 5.50
N ALA A 46 3.79 -17.49 4.32
CA ALA A 46 4.25 -16.82 3.10
C ALA A 46 3.99 -15.31 3.16
N ALA A 47 2.83 -14.89 3.68
CA ALA A 47 2.53 -13.48 3.89
C ALA A 47 3.49 -12.83 4.91
N ALA A 48 3.90 -13.57 5.96
CA ALA A 48 4.82 -13.08 6.99
C ALA A 48 6.24 -12.81 6.47
N GLN A 49 6.64 -13.41 5.35
CA GLN A 49 7.93 -13.11 4.71
C GLN A 49 7.91 -11.77 3.95
N ALA A 50 6.73 -11.23 3.64
CA ALA A 50 6.61 -10.00 2.89
C ALA A 50 6.94 -8.79 3.76
N GLY A 51 8.03 -8.13 3.43
CA GLY A 51 8.52 -6.94 4.13
C GLY A 51 8.66 -5.73 3.22
N PHE A 52 9.26 -4.70 3.77
CA PHE A 52 9.73 -3.53 3.05
C PHE A 52 10.98 -2.99 3.73
N LYS A 53 11.76 -2.22 2.98
CA LYS A 53 12.85 -1.39 3.51
C LYS A 53 12.77 -0.03 2.85
N ILE A 54 13.33 0.98 3.50
CA ILE A 54 13.45 2.32 2.93
C ILE A 54 14.89 2.47 2.44
N LYS A 55 15.06 2.85 1.18
CA LYS A 55 16.37 3.15 0.59
C LYS A 55 16.24 4.44 -0.20
N ASP A 56 17.11 5.40 0.09
CA ASP A 56 17.13 6.71 -0.60
C ASP A 56 15.79 7.47 -0.57
N GLY A 57 15.01 7.29 0.51
CA GLY A 57 13.67 7.91 0.65
C GLY A 57 12.55 7.19 -0.12
N GLU A 58 12.88 6.12 -0.84
CA GLU A 58 11.97 5.27 -1.60
C GLU A 58 11.68 3.97 -0.85
N ILE A 59 10.50 3.39 -1.09
CA ILE A 59 10.06 2.16 -0.46
C ILE A 59 10.35 0.99 -1.39
N GLU A 60 11.24 0.10 -0.97
CA GLU A 60 11.55 -1.13 -1.69
C GLU A 60 10.86 -2.32 -1.00
N LEU A 61 10.01 -3.04 -1.72
CA LEU A 61 9.36 -4.23 -1.21
C LEU A 61 10.36 -5.40 -1.12
N THR A 62 10.31 -6.16 -0.03
CA THR A 62 11.16 -7.34 0.19
C THR A 62 10.31 -8.57 0.46
N GLY A 63 10.86 -9.77 0.19
CA GLY A 63 10.16 -11.03 0.43
C GLY A 63 8.86 -11.19 -0.37
N THR A 64 8.76 -10.51 -1.52
CA THR A 64 7.63 -10.60 -2.44
C THR A 64 8.10 -10.57 -3.89
N THR A 65 7.41 -11.26 -4.78
CA THR A 65 7.75 -11.35 -6.21
C THR A 65 6.51 -11.03 -7.05
N PRO A 66 6.56 -10.04 -7.96
CA PRO A 66 7.66 -9.10 -8.19
C PRO A 66 7.84 -8.11 -7.02
N ALA A 67 9.05 -7.58 -6.81
CA ALA A 67 9.35 -6.61 -5.74
C ALA A 67 8.85 -5.18 -6.01
N THR A 68 7.83 -5.04 -6.86
CA THR A 68 7.20 -3.77 -7.25
C THR A 68 5.76 -3.72 -6.74
N PHE A 69 5.26 -2.54 -6.43
CA PHE A 69 3.85 -2.36 -6.03
C PHE A 69 2.91 -2.95 -7.06
N THR A 70 1.98 -3.80 -6.61
CA THR A 70 1.01 -4.43 -7.51
C THR A 70 -0.33 -4.59 -6.83
N VAL A 71 -1.38 -4.58 -7.63
CA VAL A 71 -2.75 -4.84 -7.20
C VAL A 71 -3.21 -6.11 -7.92
N SER A 72 -2.95 -7.25 -7.28
CA SER A 72 -3.34 -8.58 -7.76
C SER A 72 -4.03 -9.35 -6.63
N PRO A 73 -5.29 -8.99 -6.32
CA PRO A 73 -6.08 -9.74 -5.36
C PRO A 73 -6.40 -11.15 -5.87
N GLY A 74 -6.44 -12.09 -4.94
CA GLY A 74 -6.88 -13.45 -5.17
C GLY A 74 -8.39 -13.56 -5.30
N LEU A 75 -8.88 -14.79 -5.43
CA LEU A 75 -10.31 -15.08 -5.46
C LEU A 75 -10.94 -14.88 -4.08
N ALA A 76 -12.27 -15.02 -4.02
CA ALA A 76 -12.95 -15.12 -2.73
C ALA A 76 -12.32 -16.25 -1.89
N GLU A 77 -12.27 -16.06 -0.57
CA GLU A 77 -11.69 -17.02 0.40
C GLU A 77 -10.16 -17.18 0.34
N SER A 78 -9.44 -16.47 -0.56
CA SER A 78 -7.99 -16.45 -0.52
C SER A 78 -7.44 -15.51 0.57
N ILE A 79 -6.26 -15.84 1.09
CA ILE A 79 -5.52 -14.96 2.01
C ILE A 79 -4.99 -13.77 1.20
N ASN A 80 -5.57 -12.60 1.41
CA ASN A 80 -5.15 -11.35 0.76
C ASN A 80 -4.49 -10.43 1.79
N MET A 81 -3.35 -9.86 1.43
CA MET A 81 -2.65 -8.86 2.22
C MET A 81 -2.69 -7.52 1.49
N LEU A 82 -3.18 -6.48 2.20
CA LEU A 82 -3.16 -5.09 1.75
C LEU A 82 -2.10 -4.33 2.55
N ARG A 83 -1.15 -3.73 1.84
CA ARG A 83 -0.15 -2.82 2.39
C ARG A 83 -0.33 -1.46 1.74
N VAL A 84 -0.28 -0.42 2.57
CA VAL A 84 -0.47 0.96 2.15
C VAL A 84 0.66 1.76 2.76
N PHE A 85 1.39 2.47 1.92
CA PHE A 85 2.48 3.32 2.35
C PHE A 85 2.18 4.76 1.97
N TYR A 86 2.43 5.66 2.92
CA TYR A 86 2.26 7.08 2.73
C TYR A 86 3.54 7.81 3.14
N LYS A 87 4.16 8.51 2.20
CA LYS A 87 5.32 9.36 2.49
C LYS A 87 4.82 10.63 3.16
N TRP A 88 5.02 10.73 4.48
CA TRP A 88 4.64 11.93 5.22
C TRP A 88 5.62 13.08 4.90
N PRO A 89 5.16 14.22 4.35
CA PRO A 89 6.02 15.37 4.15
C PRO A 89 6.37 15.99 5.51
N VAL A 90 7.62 15.82 5.96
CA VAL A 90 8.12 16.53 7.13
C VAL A 90 8.49 17.94 6.70
N MET A 91 7.66 18.92 7.03
CA MET A 91 7.90 20.34 6.70
C MET A 91 9.12 20.94 7.42
N THR A 92 9.69 20.23 8.40
CA THR A 92 10.62 20.79 9.40
C THR A 92 12.10 20.85 8.98
N ASP A 93 12.48 20.44 7.78
CA ASP A 93 13.89 20.54 7.33
C ASP A 93 14.26 21.92 6.73
N PHE A 94 13.29 22.82 6.54
CA PHE A 94 13.58 24.16 6.01
C PHE A 94 14.27 25.09 7.02
N MET A 95 14.18 24.82 8.33
CA MET A 95 14.80 25.66 9.37
C MET A 95 16.17 25.15 9.83
N ALA A 96 16.55 23.91 9.50
CA ALA A 96 17.86 23.35 9.86
C ALA A 96 18.98 23.73 8.87
N ARG A 97 18.61 24.28 7.71
CA ARG A 97 19.53 24.79 6.67
C ARG A 97 19.68 26.32 6.67
N SER A 98 19.18 27.02 7.69
CA SER A 98 19.38 28.47 7.86
C SER A 98 20.66 28.76 8.64
#